data_AF-A0A7L6AAG0-F1
#
_entry.id   AF-A0A7L6AAG0-F1
#
_cell.length_a   1.000
_cell.length_b   1.000
_cell.length_c   1.000
_cell.angle_alpha   90.00
_cell.angle_beta   90.00
_cell.angle_gamma   90.00
#
_symmetry.space_group_name_H-M   'P 1'
#
loop_
_entity.id
_entity.type
_entity.pdbx_description
1 polymer ?
#
loop_
_entity_poly.entity_id
_entity_poly.type
_entity_poly.pdbx_seq_one_letter_code
_entity_poly.pdbx_strand_id
1 'polypeptide(L)'
;MEVAQVRKLLPNMRFSASTGGDGVRQVEVWEGPSLIMVLAGDQEMPINNTTRITHARVFDKRYATKEGVHPGMLLRDVEGIYGKVTSIGLSEPESLEFADFARGPAGITFEVSGGFSRIYTQDKEDKLRSFARAHMSIVFGLASTPNRHEPVSNFSSTICQISAW
;
A
#
# COMPACT_ATOMS: atom_id res chain seq x y z
N MET A 1 4.26 -14.46 -4.80
CA MET A 1 4.19 -15.03 -3.44
C MET A 1 2.74 -15.35 -3.15
N GLU A 2 2.46 -16.50 -2.54
CA GLU A 2 1.11 -17.04 -2.37
C GLU A 2 0.52 -16.75 -0.99
N VAL A 3 -0.81 -16.79 -0.87
CA VAL A 3 -1.51 -16.58 0.41
C VAL A 3 -1.03 -17.55 1.49
N ALA A 4 -0.75 -18.81 1.16
CA ALA A 4 -0.21 -19.78 2.11
C ALA A 4 1.13 -19.33 2.70
N GLN A 5 1.96 -18.63 1.93
CA GLN A 5 3.26 -18.14 2.39
C GLN A 5 3.07 -16.98 3.38
N VAL A 6 2.12 -16.06 3.13
CA VAL A 6 1.79 -15.00 4.10
C VAL A 6 1.27 -15.57 5.42
N ARG A 7 0.41 -16.59 5.36
CA ARG A 7 -0.11 -17.26 6.56
C ARG A 7 0.99 -17.86 7.42
N LYS A 8 2.06 -18.39 6.81
CA LYS A 8 3.23 -18.90 7.53
C LYS A 8 4.05 -17.79 8.18
N LEU A 9 4.14 -16.62 7.54
CA LEU A 9 4.87 -15.46 8.06
C LEU A 9 4.11 -14.74 9.17
N LEU A 10 2.78 -14.83 9.18
CA LEU A 10 1.90 -14.18 10.14
C LEU A 10 1.02 -15.21 10.87
N PRO A 11 1.61 -16.16 11.63
CA PRO A 11 0.91 -17.33 12.16
C PRO A 11 -0.18 -16.99 13.18
N ASN A 12 -0.09 -15.84 13.84
CA ASN A 12 -1.04 -15.39 14.88
C ASN A 12 -2.12 -14.46 14.34
N MET A 13 -2.18 -14.23 13.02
CA MET A 13 -3.14 -13.32 12.40
C MET A 13 -4.36 -14.07 11.90
N ARG A 14 -5.52 -13.40 11.97
CA ARG A 14 -6.77 -13.90 11.38
C ARG A 14 -6.85 -13.41 9.94
N PHE A 15 -7.10 -14.34 9.03
CA PHE A 15 -7.29 -14.04 7.61
C PHE A 15 -8.76 -14.22 7.25
N SER A 16 -9.38 -13.21 6.66
CA SER A 16 -10.77 -13.24 6.21
C SER A 16 -10.84 -12.94 4.72
N ALA A 17 -11.68 -13.68 4.00
CA ALA A 17 -12.03 -13.27 2.65
C ALA A 17 -12.85 -11.98 2.71
N SER A 18 -12.60 -11.06 1.78
CA SER A 18 -13.36 -9.83 1.61
C SER A 18 -13.48 -9.47 0.13
N THR A 19 -14.23 -8.40 -0.15
CA THR A 19 -14.39 -7.84 -1.49
C THR A 19 -14.17 -6.33 -1.42
N GLY A 20 -13.25 -5.83 -2.24
CA GLY A 20 -12.99 -4.41 -2.39
C GLY A 20 -14.18 -3.66 -3.00
N GLY A 21 -14.13 -2.32 -2.95
CA GLY A 21 -15.20 -1.47 -3.49
C GLY A 21 -15.41 -1.62 -5.00
N ASP A 22 -14.37 -2.07 -5.70
CA ASP A 22 -14.33 -2.38 -7.13
C ASP A 22 -14.82 -3.81 -7.47
N GLY A 23 -15.24 -4.59 -6.48
CA GLY A 23 -15.65 -5.98 -6.67
C GLY A 23 -14.49 -7.00 -6.68
N VAL A 24 -13.24 -6.54 -6.52
CA VAL A 24 -12.07 -7.42 -6.48
C VAL A 24 -12.08 -8.21 -5.17
N ARG A 25 -11.97 -9.54 -5.27
CA ARG A 25 -11.82 -10.39 -4.09
C ARG A 25 -10.46 -10.15 -3.45
N GLN A 26 -10.45 -10.07 -2.14
CA GLN A 26 -9.27 -9.75 -1.34
C GLN A 26 -9.20 -10.66 -0.11
N VAL A 27 -8.05 -10.68 0.56
CA VAL A 27 -7.89 -11.28 1.87
C VAL A 27 -7.45 -10.21 2.85
N GLU A 28 -8.31 -9.94 3.82
CA GLU A 28 -7.98 -9.11 4.96
C GLU A 28 -7.17 -9.90 5.99
N VAL A 29 -6.17 -9.26 6.56
CA VAL A 29 -5.33 -9.78 7.63
C VAL A 29 -5.56 -8.92 8.87
N TRP A 30 -5.96 -9.58 9.95
CA TRP A 30 -6.40 -8.94 11.19
C TRP A 30 -5.54 -9.39 12.38
N GLU A 31 -5.16 -8.44 13.24
CA GLU A 31 -4.62 -8.69 14.57
C GLU A 31 -5.67 -8.26 15.61
N GLY A 32 -6.34 -9.23 16.24
CA GLY A 32 -7.49 -8.94 17.10
C GLY A 32 -8.57 -8.14 16.33
N PRO A 33 -8.98 -6.94 16.81
CA PRO A 33 -9.95 -6.09 16.14
C PRO A 33 -9.35 -5.20 15.04
N SER A 34 -8.03 -5.18 14.87
CA SER A 34 -7.34 -4.24 13.97
C SER A 34 -7.09 -4.87 12.60
N LEU A 35 -7.49 -4.19 11.53
CA LEU A 35 -7.11 -4.54 10.17
C LEU A 35 -5.69 -4.05 9.91
N ILE A 36 -4.75 -4.97 9.70
CA ILE A 36 -3.33 -4.62 9.54
C ILE A 36 -2.90 -4.59 8.07
N MET A 37 -3.53 -5.42 7.23
CA MET A 37 -3.16 -5.57 5.83
C MET A 37 -4.32 -6.12 5.00
N VAL A 38 -4.36 -5.75 3.72
CA VAL A 38 -5.25 -6.31 2.70
C VAL A 38 -4.40 -6.86 1.56
N LEU A 39 -4.67 -8.09 1.14
CA LEU A 39 -3.97 -8.80 0.07
C LEU A 39 -4.90 -8.93 -1.14
N ALA A 40 -4.40 -8.57 -2.33
CA ALA A 40 -5.10 -8.75 -3.59
C ALA A 40 -4.34 -9.75 -4.50
N GLY A 41 -5.09 -10.61 -5.19
CA GLY A 41 -4.57 -11.68 -6.05
C GLY A 41 -4.50 -11.32 -7.54
N ASP A 42 -4.00 -12.23 -8.38
CA ASP A 42 -3.96 -12.13 -9.85
C ASP A 42 -5.18 -12.71 -10.57
N GLN A 43 -6.12 -13.35 -9.86
CA GLN A 43 -7.22 -14.10 -10.47
C GLN A 43 -8.62 -13.67 -10.01
N GLU A 44 -9.56 -13.74 -10.95
CA GLU A 44 -10.99 -13.69 -10.73
C GLU A 44 -11.48 -15.02 -10.11
N MET A 45 -11.26 -15.17 -8.80
CA MET A 45 -11.98 -16.07 -7.87
C MET A 45 -11.60 -17.57 -7.82
N PRO A 46 -11.81 -18.21 -6.64
CA PRO A 46 -11.74 -17.65 -5.28
C PRO A 46 -10.29 -17.50 -4.81
N ILE A 47 -9.99 -16.49 -3.98
CA ILE A 47 -8.68 -16.42 -3.33
C ILE A 47 -8.53 -17.60 -2.37
N ASN A 48 -7.53 -18.43 -2.64
CA ASN A 48 -7.19 -19.61 -1.88
C ASN A 48 -5.70 -19.60 -1.52
N ASN A 49 -5.24 -20.66 -0.87
CA ASN A 49 -3.85 -20.79 -0.41
C ASN A 49 -2.81 -20.71 -1.53
N THR A 50 -3.16 -21.10 -2.76
CA THR A 50 -2.27 -21.08 -3.93
C THR A 50 -2.41 -19.80 -4.76
N THR A 51 -3.34 -18.90 -4.42
CA THR A 51 -3.49 -17.63 -5.14
C THR A 51 -2.24 -16.79 -4.98
N ARG A 52 -1.71 -16.32 -6.11
CA ARG A 52 -0.56 -15.43 -6.14
C ARG A 52 -1.02 -14.02 -5.81
N ILE A 53 -0.39 -13.43 -4.80
CA ILE A 53 -0.65 -12.06 -4.39
C ILE A 53 0.08 -11.13 -5.35
N THR A 54 -0.66 -10.16 -5.88
CA THR A 54 -0.17 -9.11 -6.78
C THR A 54 0.02 -7.80 -6.05
N HIS A 55 -0.74 -7.53 -4.99
CA HIS A 55 -0.63 -6.31 -4.21
C HIS A 55 -0.92 -6.58 -2.73
N ALA A 56 -0.28 -5.81 -1.85
CA ALA A 56 -0.56 -5.77 -0.42
C ALA A 56 -0.70 -4.32 0.04
N ARG A 57 -1.85 -3.95 0.59
CA ARG A 57 -2.06 -2.66 1.26
C ARG A 57 -1.87 -2.83 2.75
N VAL A 58 -1.06 -1.97 3.36
CA VAL A 58 -0.63 -2.08 4.75
C VAL A 58 -1.06 -0.84 5.51
N PHE A 59 -1.71 -1.06 6.65
CA PHE A 59 -2.30 -0.01 7.48
C PHE A 59 -1.62 0.14 8.84
N ASP A 60 -0.91 -0.90 9.29
CA ASP A 60 -0.32 -0.91 10.61
C ASP A 60 1.09 -0.29 10.61
N LYS A 61 1.32 0.68 11.49
CA LYS A 61 2.58 1.44 11.59
C LYS A 61 3.80 0.61 11.99
N ARG A 62 3.61 -0.60 12.53
CA ARG A 62 4.73 -1.53 12.81
C ARG A 62 5.40 -2.02 11.53
N TYR A 63 4.73 -1.82 10.40
CA TYR A 63 5.20 -2.19 9.08
C TYR A 63 5.82 -0.99 8.38
N ALA A 64 7.13 -1.03 8.14
CA ALA A 64 7.89 0.09 7.57
C ALA A 64 8.80 -0.33 6.41
N THR A 65 9.12 0.62 5.53
CA THR A 65 10.20 0.46 4.55
C THR A 65 11.56 0.42 5.24
N LYS A 66 12.61 0.05 4.51
CA LYS A 66 14.00 0.06 5.01
C LYS A 66 14.42 1.46 5.50
N GLU A 67 13.91 2.50 4.87
CA GLU A 67 14.17 3.90 5.24
C GLU A 67 13.28 4.40 6.40
N GLY A 68 12.44 3.53 6.98
CA GLY A 68 11.60 3.83 8.13
C GLY A 68 10.25 4.46 7.80
N VAL A 69 9.84 4.49 6.52
CA VAL A 69 8.53 5.01 6.12
C VAL A 69 7.45 4.00 6.44
N HIS A 70 6.44 4.40 7.22
CA HIS A 70 5.37 3.52 7.68
C HIS A 70 3.99 4.16 7.50
N PRO A 71 2.89 3.36 7.52
CA PRO A 71 1.54 3.89 7.55
C PRO A 71 1.33 4.87 8.71
N GLY A 72 0.61 5.95 8.45
CA GLY A 72 0.38 7.03 9.41
C GLY A 72 1.48 8.09 9.45
N MET A 73 2.52 8.03 8.60
CA MET A 73 3.43 9.17 8.41
C MET A 73 2.76 10.29 7.59
N LEU A 74 3.17 11.53 7.84
CA LEU A 74 2.78 12.67 7.01
C LEU A 74 3.51 12.64 5.67
N LEU A 75 2.84 13.02 4.58
CA LEU A 75 3.47 13.17 3.27
C LEU A 75 4.74 14.04 3.34
N ARG A 76 4.71 15.15 4.10
CA ARG A 76 5.87 16.04 4.28
C ARG A 76 7.07 15.36 4.92
N ASP A 77 6.85 14.47 5.89
CA ASP A 77 7.94 13.78 6.57
C ASP A 77 8.59 12.77 5.61
N VAL A 78 7.76 12.13 4.78
CA VAL A 78 8.23 11.23 3.72
C VAL A 78 8.97 11.99 2.61
N GLU A 79 8.61 13.25 2.32
CA GLU A 79 9.39 14.07 1.40
C GLU A 79 10.83 14.29 1.86
N GLY A 80 11.06 14.31 3.18
CA GLY A 80 12.41 14.39 3.75
C GLY A 80 13.27 13.16 3.42
N ILE A 81 12.63 12.03 3.15
CA ILE A 81 13.28 10.74 2.87
C ILE A 81 13.38 10.52 1.36
N TYR A 82 12.23 10.47 0.67
CA TYR A 82 12.14 10.14 -0.76
C TYR A 82 12.11 11.37 -1.68
N GLY A 83 12.32 12.58 -1.16
CA GLY A 83 12.27 13.81 -1.96
C GLY A 83 10.85 14.28 -2.23
N LYS A 84 10.69 15.37 -2.99
CA LYS A 84 9.36 15.99 -3.18
C LYS A 84 8.35 15.07 -3.86
N VAL A 85 7.07 15.25 -3.52
CA VAL A 85 5.96 14.65 -4.26
C VAL A 85 5.98 15.17 -5.69
N THR A 86 5.99 14.27 -6.67
CA THR A 86 6.04 14.61 -8.10
C THR A 86 4.67 14.55 -8.75
N SER A 87 3.79 13.67 -8.26
CA SER A 87 2.44 13.46 -8.79
C SER A 87 1.51 12.98 -7.69
N ILE A 88 0.24 13.33 -7.85
CA ILE A 88 -0.87 12.74 -7.10
C ILE A 88 -1.89 12.25 -8.12
N GLY A 89 -2.18 10.96 -8.10
CA GLY A 89 -3.18 10.31 -8.95
C GLY A 89 -4.43 9.93 -8.16
N LEU A 90 -5.56 9.79 -8.85
CA LEU A 90 -6.80 9.23 -8.32
C LEU A 90 -7.08 7.90 -9.03
N SER A 91 -7.42 6.85 -8.29
CA SER A 91 -8.13 5.71 -8.89
C SER A 91 -9.62 6.01 -8.96
N GLU A 92 -10.17 6.05 -10.18
CA GLU A 92 -11.60 6.28 -10.41
C GLU A 92 -12.54 5.25 -9.74
N PRO A 93 -12.25 3.94 -9.68
CA PRO A 93 -13.23 2.99 -9.12
C PRO A 93 -13.37 3.08 -7.59
N GLU A 94 -12.33 3.54 -6.89
CA GLU A 94 -12.27 3.50 -5.41
C GLU A 94 -12.05 4.88 -4.78
N SER A 95 -11.91 5.92 -5.62
CA SER A 95 -11.56 7.28 -5.20
C SER A 95 -10.33 7.32 -4.26
N LEU A 96 -9.34 6.47 -4.51
CA LEU A 96 -8.11 6.42 -3.74
C LEU A 96 -7.07 7.35 -4.36
N GLU A 97 -6.42 8.12 -3.50
CA GLU A 97 -5.38 9.05 -3.91
C GLU A 97 -4.02 8.42 -3.68
N PHE A 98 -3.13 8.54 -4.67
CA PHE A 98 -1.78 7.98 -4.59
C PHE A 98 -0.76 9.07 -4.84
N ALA A 99 0.31 9.09 -4.04
CA ALA A 99 1.42 10.02 -4.19
C ALA A 99 2.68 9.30 -4.70
N ASP A 100 3.34 9.90 -5.68
CA ASP A 100 4.67 9.51 -6.12
C ASP A 100 5.72 10.48 -5.59
N PHE A 101 6.89 9.96 -5.24
CA PHE A 101 8.03 10.73 -4.76
C PHE A 101 9.20 10.67 -5.74
N ALA A 102 9.99 11.75 -5.80
CA ALA A 102 11.12 11.88 -6.71
C ALA A 102 12.15 10.73 -6.62
N ARG A 103 12.33 10.16 -5.42
CA ARG A 103 13.19 9.00 -5.13
C ARG A 103 12.41 7.88 -4.45
N GLY A 104 11.12 7.76 -4.75
CA GLY A 104 10.27 6.69 -4.22
C GLY A 104 10.77 5.31 -4.67
N PRO A 105 10.75 4.30 -3.79
CA PRO A 105 11.19 2.95 -4.13
C PRO A 105 10.29 2.31 -5.21
N ALA A 106 10.90 1.54 -6.11
CA ALA A 106 10.16 0.80 -7.14
C ALA A 106 9.25 -0.27 -6.50
N GLY A 107 8.05 -0.44 -7.05
CA GLY A 107 7.08 -1.43 -6.55
C GLY A 107 6.36 -1.01 -5.25
N ILE A 108 6.53 0.24 -4.80
CA ILE A 108 5.80 0.79 -3.67
C ILE A 108 5.02 2.02 -4.14
N THR A 109 3.76 2.09 -3.74
CA THR A 109 2.87 3.22 -3.96
C THR A 109 2.36 3.70 -2.60
N PHE A 110 2.25 5.00 -2.42
CA PHE A 110 1.80 5.60 -1.17
C PHE A 110 0.37 6.09 -1.35
N GLU A 111 -0.57 5.46 -0.66
CA GLU A 111 -1.97 5.86 -0.69
C GLU A 111 -2.20 6.94 0.36
N VAL A 112 -2.77 8.06 -0.06
CA VAL A 112 -3.01 9.22 0.79
C VAL A 112 -4.36 9.06 1.47
N SER A 113 -4.33 9.01 2.79
CA SER A 113 -5.51 8.94 3.64
C SER A 113 -5.95 10.35 4.03
N GLY A 114 -7.13 10.79 3.60
CA GLY A 114 -7.62 12.14 3.90
C GLY A 114 -8.80 12.63 3.06
N GLY A 115 -9.17 11.92 1.99
CA GLY A 115 -10.36 12.23 1.20
C GLY A 115 -10.27 13.58 0.50
N PHE A 116 -9.22 13.80 -0.31
CA PHE A 116 -9.10 15.02 -1.11
C PHE A 116 -9.87 14.95 -2.44
N SER A 117 -10.84 14.04 -2.54
CA SER A 117 -11.79 13.98 -3.65
C SER A 117 -12.61 15.27 -3.84
N ARG A 118 -12.55 16.19 -2.87
CA ARG A 118 -13.11 17.55 -2.93
C ARG A 118 -12.15 18.66 -3.37
N ILE A 119 -10.86 18.38 -3.56
CA ILE A 119 -9.83 19.36 -3.92
C ILE A 119 -9.59 19.43 -5.44
N TYR A 120 -10.28 18.61 -6.26
CA TYR A 120 -10.11 18.65 -7.72
C TYR A 120 -10.41 20.00 -8.38
N THR A 121 -11.05 20.93 -7.66
CA THR A 121 -11.33 22.30 -8.13
C THR A 121 -10.30 23.37 -7.70
N GLN A 122 -9.25 23.03 -6.93
CA GLN A 122 -8.24 24.00 -6.46
C GLN A 122 -6.93 24.00 -7.26
N ASP A 123 -6.21 25.12 -7.17
CA ASP A 123 -4.91 25.36 -7.79
C ASP A 123 -3.83 24.38 -7.31
N LYS A 124 -2.83 24.12 -8.17
CA LYS A 124 -1.81 23.07 -7.95
C LYS A 124 -0.97 23.28 -6.69
N GLU A 125 -0.72 24.54 -6.28
CA GLU A 125 0.06 24.85 -5.08
C GLU A 125 -0.72 24.68 -3.79
N ASP A 126 -2.00 25.05 -3.76
CA ASP A 126 -2.87 24.87 -2.59
C ASP A 126 -3.13 23.40 -2.31
N LYS A 127 -3.23 22.59 -3.36
CA LYS A 127 -3.20 21.12 -3.30
C LYS A 127 -1.99 20.63 -2.50
N LEU A 128 -0.78 20.93 -2.95
CA LEU A 128 0.44 20.39 -2.32
C LEU A 128 0.57 20.79 -0.83
N ARG A 129 0.09 21.99 -0.46
CA ARG A 129 0.08 22.44 0.95
C ARG A 129 -0.93 21.68 1.81
N SER A 130 -2.12 21.39 1.32
CA SER A 130 -3.10 20.57 2.06
C SER A 130 -2.63 19.12 2.18
N PHE A 131 -1.99 18.59 1.14
CA PHE A 131 -1.41 17.24 1.12
C PHE A 131 -0.26 17.06 2.12
N ALA A 132 0.56 18.08 2.37
CA ALA A 132 1.67 18.01 3.33
C ALA A 132 1.24 17.57 4.75
N ARG A 133 -0.04 17.70 5.10
CA ARG A 133 -0.61 17.36 6.42
C ARG A 133 -1.39 16.04 6.42
N ALA A 134 -1.44 15.34 5.28
CA ALA A 134 -2.17 14.09 5.15
C ALA A 134 -1.32 12.91 5.60
N HIS A 135 -1.98 11.94 6.23
CA HIS A 135 -1.39 10.66 6.55
C HIS A 135 -1.44 9.74 5.33
N MET A 136 -0.58 8.73 5.29
CA MET A 136 -0.57 7.73 4.22
C MET A 136 -0.75 6.30 4.73
N SER A 137 -1.27 5.43 3.88
CA SER A 137 -1.07 3.99 3.94
C SER A 137 -0.05 3.58 2.86
N ILE A 138 0.54 2.40 3.01
CA ILE A 138 1.55 1.90 2.06
C ILE A 138 0.96 0.76 1.25
N VAL A 139 1.04 0.86 -0.07
CA VAL A 139 0.64 -0.19 -1.00
C VAL A 139 1.90 -0.76 -1.66
N PHE A 140 2.12 -2.05 -1.49
CA PHE A 140 3.20 -2.78 -2.14
C PHE A 140 2.66 -3.50 -3.37
N GLY A 141 3.19 -3.18 -4.55
CA GLY A 141 2.99 -3.93 -5.78
C GLY A 141 3.97 -5.10 -5.88
N LEU A 142 3.44 -6.31 -5.94
CA LEU A 142 4.20 -7.57 -6.02
C LEU A 142 4.32 -8.10 -7.45
N ALA A 143 3.48 -7.61 -8.36
CA ALA A 143 3.68 -7.75 -9.79
C ALA A 143 4.21 -6.41 -10.33
N SER A 144 5.23 -6.49 -11.18
CA SER A 144 5.65 -5.37 -12.01
C SER A 144 4.41 -4.74 -12.64
N THR A 145 4.06 -3.52 -12.23
CA THR A 145 3.22 -2.66 -13.06
C THR A 145 3.80 -2.70 -14.47
N PRO A 146 3.00 -2.81 -15.54
CA PRO A 146 3.50 -3.00 -16.90
C PRO A 146 4.39 -1.86 -17.43
N ASN A 147 4.67 -0.83 -16.62
CA ASN A 147 5.47 0.33 -16.99
C ASN A 147 6.76 0.56 -16.16
N ARG A 148 7.24 -0.40 -15.35
CA ARG A 148 8.61 -0.35 -14.85
C ARG A 148 9.26 -1.73 -14.86
N HIS A 149 10.22 -1.87 -15.77
CA HIS A 149 11.11 -3.02 -15.92
C HIS A 149 12.10 -3.12 -14.76
N GLU A 150 11.65 -3.47 -13.54
CA GLU A 150 12.53 -4.15 -12.58
C GLU A 150 11.71 -5.11 -11.71
N PRO A 151 12.11 -6.39 -11.59
CA PRO A 151 11.50 -7.30 -10.65
C PRO A 151 11.77 -6.81 -9.23
N VAL A 152 10.71 -6.68 -8.41
CA VAL A 152 10.84 -6.44 -6.97
C VAL A 152 11.57 -7.65 -6.39
N SER A 153 12.88 -7.49 -6.20
CA SER A 153 13.72 -8.54 -5.66
C SER A 153 13.31 -8.77 -4.21
N ASN A 154 12.75 -9.95 -3.99
CA ASN A 154 12.50 -10.57 -2.69
C ASN A 154 11.41 -9.92 -1.82
N PHE A 155 10.17 -10.32 -2.07
CA PHE A 155 9.06 -10.22 -1.13
C PHE A 155 9.39 -10.80 0.27
N SER A 156 10.23 -11.85 0.34
CA SER A 156 10.72 -12.37 1.62
C SER A 156 11.55 -11.34 2.38
N SER A 157 12.29 -10.46 1.70
CA SER A 157 12.97 -9.34 2.36
C SER A 157 12.06 -8.14 2.61
N THR A 158 10.98 -7.94 1.86
CA THR A 158 10.03 -6.83 2.14
C THR A 158 9.14 -7.11 3.34
N ILE A 159 8.64 -8.35 3.53
CA ILE A 159 8.02 -8.73 4.81
C ILE A 159 9.07 -8.95 5.92
N CYS A 160 10.28 -9.44 5.65
CA CYS A 160 11.33 -9.50 6.69
C CYS A 160 11.90 -8.14 7.08
N GLN A 161 11.86 -7.12 6.21
CA GLN A 161 12.16 -5.71 6.57
C GLN A 161 11.09 -5.10 7.45
N ILE A 162 9.96 -5.79 7.56
CA ILE A 162 8.88 -5.50 8.47
C ILE A 162 8.95 -6.49 9.64
N SER A 163 10.02 -6.35 10.41
CA SER A 163 10.12 -7.00 11.71
C SER A 163 9.32 -6.17 12.70
N ALA A 164 8.35 -6.77 13.40
CA ALA A 164 7.88 -6.19 14.64
C ALA A 164 9.08 -6.12 15.59
N TRP A 165 9.41 -4.91 16.05
CA TRP A 165 10.33 -4.71 17.17
C TRP A 165 9.59 -4.94 18.48
#